data_AF-A0A7C1N709-F1
#
_entry.id   AF-A0A7C1N709-F1
#
_cell.length_a   1.000
_cell.length_b   1.000
_cell.length_c   1.000
_cell.angle_alpha   90.00
_cell.angle_beta   90.00
_cell.angle_gamma   90.00
#
_symmetry.space_group_name_H-M   'P 1'
#
loop_
_entity.id
_entity.type
_entity.pdbx_description
1 polymer ?
#
loop_
_entity_poly.entity_id
_entity_poly.type
_entity_poly.pdbx_seq_one_letter_code
_entity_poly.pdbx_strand_id
1 'polypeptide(L)'
;MDQTVSIAIISASAVLSGVVLSAAISIVLLFLNRRHQKQMLLRQKYEEMFFHFSGSLQWIQDLQNSTSRAQLFSHAQDPLSRKALTLCLLYFPDIVDKANAYIQAESEYYGFVVSSFDEAIPINAGGQVGVKPEYEKFINNLAMNKNELENCIVAKREKYIKS
;
A
#
# COMPACT_ATOMS: atom_id res chain seq x y z
N MET A 1 34.10 54.28 32.01
CA MET A 1 32.98 53.46 31.49
C MET A 1 32.30 52.85 32.68
N ASP A 2 31.01 53.10 32.85
CA ASP A 2 30.26 52.77 34.07
C ASP A 2 30.11 51.24 34.22
N GLN A 3 30.41 50.69 35.40
CA GLN A 3 30.38 49.24 35.66
C GLN A 3 29.01 48.65 35.32
N THR A 4 27.96 49.43 35.54
CA THR A 4 26.56 49.13 35.23
C THR A 4 26.33 48.86 33.74
N VAL A 5 26.98 49.63 32.86
CA VAL A 5 26.86 49.46 31.39
C VAL A 5 27.58 48.19 30.93
N SER A 6 28.71 47.86 31.54
CA SER A 6 29.47 46.65 31.20
C SER A 6 28.71 45.39 31.64
N ILE A 7 28.12 45.40 32.84
CA ILE A 7 27.29 44.30 33.34
C ILE A 7 26.03 44.11 32.48
N ALA A 8 25.40 45.21 32.03
CA ALA A 8 24.22 45.16 31.16
C ALA A 8 24.55 44.56 29.77
N ILE A 9 25.72 44.87 29.20
CA ILE A 9 26.14 44.29 27.91
C ILE A 9 26.43 42.80 28.06
N ILE A 10 27.10 42.38 29.14
CA ILE A 10 27.43 40.98 29.41
C ILE A 10 26.14 40.16 29.66
N SER A 11 25.19 40.69 30.42
CA SER A 11 23.92 40.01 30.69
C SER A 11 23.06 39.92 29.44
N ALA A 12 22.95 40.99 28.65
CA ALA A 12 22.21 40.97 27.38
C ALA A 12 22.82 40.01 26.36
N SER A 13 24.15 39.95 26.24
CA SER A 13 24.83 39.02 25.31
C SER A 13 24.75 37.57 25.77
N ALA A 14 24.76 37.28 27.07
CA ALA A 14 24.52 35.94 27.60
C ALA A 14 23.08 35.48 27.32
N VAL A 15 22.08 36.35 27.51
CA VAL A 15 20.67 36.05 27.22
C VAL A 15 20.46 35.79 25.72
N LEU A 16 20.99 36.66 24.85
CA LEU A 16 20.90 36.48 23.40
C LEU A 16 21.58 35.18 22.93
N SER A 17 22.74 34.85 23.49
CA SER A 17 23.44 33.60 23.19
C SER A 17 22.64 32.38 23.64
N GLY A 18 21.99 32.44 24.81
CA GLY A 18 21.09 31.40 25.30
C GLY A 18 19.86 31.21 24.41
N VAL A 19 19.27 32.29 23.90
CA VAL A 19 18.14 32.25 22.96
C VAL A 19 18.56 31.62 21.63
N VAL A 20 19.72 32.00 21.08
CA VAL A 20 20.23 31.44 19.81
C VAL A 20 20.52 29.95 19.95
N LEU A 21 21.16 29.51 21.04
CA LEU A 21 21.44 28.10 21.28
C LEU A 21 20.15 27.28 21.45
N SER A 22 19.17 27.82 22.19
CA SER A 22 17.86 27.18 22.35
C SER A 22 17.10 27.06 21.03
N ALA A 23 17.14 28.10 20.19
CA ALA A 23 16.54 28.08 18.86
C ALA A 23 17.23 27.05 17.95
N ALA A 24 18.56 26.96 17.99
CA ALA A 24 19.32 25.96 17.22
C ALA A 24 18.96 24.52 17.62
N ILE A 25 18.89 24.24 18.94
CA ILE A 25 18.46 22.92 19.45
C ILE A 25 17.03 22.61 19.02
N SER A 26 16.13 23.60 19.08
CA SER A 26 14.73 23.44 18.69
C SER A 26 14.58 23.08 17.21
N ILE A 27 15.38 23.69 16.33
CA ILE A 27 15.40 23.37 14.89
C ILE A 27 15.87 21.92 14.66
N VAL A 28 16.92 21.49 15.37
CA VAL A 28 17.44 20.11 15.27
C VAL A 28 16.38 19.11 15.76
N LEU A 29 15.74 19.37 16.90
CA LEU A 29 14.66 18.53 17.43
C LEU A 29 13.47 18.47 16.48
N LEU A 30 13.08 19.60 15.88
CA LEU A 30 12.00 19.64 14.90
C LEU A 30 12.33 18.79 13.66
N PHE A 31 13.57 18.87 13.17
CA PHE A 31 14.02 18.08 12.04
C PHE A 31 14.00 16.58 12.34
N LEU A 32 14.52 16.18 13.51
CA LEU A 32 14.49 14.78 13.96
C LEU A 32 13.05 14.28 14.13
N ASN A 33 12.18 15.09 14.73
CA ASN A 33 10.77 14.73 14.92
C ASN A 33 10.05 14.56 13.58
N ARG A 34 10.24 15.48 12.63
CA ARG A 34 9.68 15.35 11.27
C ARG A 34 10.16 14.09 10.55
N ARG A 35 11.44 13.76 10.68
CA ARG A 35 12.01 12.53 10.11
C ARG A 35 11.38 11.30 10.73
N HIS A 36 11.26 11.26 12.05
CA HIS A 36 10.64 10.16 12.78
C HIS A 36 9.16 9.99 12.40
N GLN A 37 8.38 11.08 12.40
CA GLN A 37 6.98 11.08 11.98
C GLN A 37 6.81 10.58 10.55
N LYS A 38 7.68 11.00 9.62
CA LYS A 38 7.66 10.50 8.23
C LYS A 38 7.91 8.98 8.18
N GLN A 39 8.90 8.48 8.92
CA GLN A 39 9.19 7.04 8.95
C GLN A 39 8.04 6.23 9.56
N MET A 40 7.46 6.72 10.66
CA MET A 40 6.26 6.11 11.26
C MET A 40 5.10 6.07 10.27
N LEU A 41 4.83 7.18 9.57
CA LEU A 41 3.77 7.24 8.56
C LEU A 41 4.02 6.25 7.43
N LEU A 42 5.24 6.19 6.89
CA LEU A 42 5.58 5.24 5.81
C LEU A 42 5.39 3.79 6.26
N ARG A 43 5.82 3.45 7.48
CA ARG A 43 5.61 2.12 8.06
C ARG A 43 4.12 1.80 8.20
N GLN A 44 3.33 2.70 8.78
CA GLN A 44 1.88 2.51 8.93
C GLN A 44 1.20 2.30 7.59
N LYS A 45 1.51 3.13 6.59
CA LYS A 45 0.95 3.01 5.24
C LYS A 45 1.40 1.74 4.53
N TYR A 46 2.58 1.24 4.85
CA TYR A 46 3.10 0.01 4.30
C TYR A 46 2.38 -1.21 4.89
N GLU A 47 2.18 -1.23 6.20
CA GLU A 47 1.39 -2.26 6.90
C GLU A 47 -0.07 -2.25 6.42
N GLU A 48 -0.66 -1.07 6.24
CA GLU A 48 -2.02 -0.89 5.70
C GLU A 48 -2.14 -1.39 4.25
N MET A 49 -1.15 -1.09 3.40
CA MET A 49 -1.09 -1.58 2.02
C MET A 49 -1.00 -3.11 1.97
N PHE A 50 -0.15 -3.70 2.81
CA PHE A 50 -0.03 -5.16 2.89
C PHE A 50 -1.30 -5.82 3.44
N PHE A 51 -1.98 -5.18 4.39
CA PHE A 51 -3.27 -5.64 4.91
C PHE A 51 -4.33 -5.67 3.81
N HIS A 52 -4.42 -4.61 3.00
CA HIS A 52 -5.33 -4.57 1.85
C HIS A 52 -5.00 -5.62 0.80
N PHE A 53 -3.72 -5.78 0.44
CA PHE A 53 -3.29 -6.84 -0.49
C PHE A 53 -3.57 -8.25 0.04
N SER A 54 -3.30 -8.53 1.32
CA SER A 54 -3.62 -9.83 1.90
C SER A 54 -5.13 -10.11 1.86
N GLY A 55 -5.94 -9.08 2.11
CA GLY A 55 -7.38 -9.17 2.04
C GLY A 55 -7.93 -9.37 0.62
N SER A 56 -7.25 -8.84 -0.42
CA SER A 56 -7.67 -9.05 -1.82
C SER A 56 -7.62 -10.51 -2.25
N LEU A 57 -6.78 -11.32 -1.60
CA LEU A 57 -6.64 -12.74 -1.96
C LEU A 57 -7.95 -13.53 -1.81
N GLN A 58 -8.85 -13.09 -0.94
CA GLN A 58 -10.17 -13.70 -0.75
C GLN A 58 -11.10 -13.49 -1.95
N TRP A 59 -10.90 -12.40 -2.71
CA TRP A 59 -11.78 -12.03 -3.82
C TRP A 59 -11.89 -13.12 -4.88
N ILE A 60 -10.80 -13.84 -5.19
CA ILE A 60 -10.79 -14.92 -6.18
C ILE A 60 -11.76 -16.05 -5.75
N GLN A 61 -11.70 -16.43 -4.47
CA GLN A 61 -12.56 -17.48 -3.93
C GLN A 61 -14.03 -17.04 -3.95
N ASP A 62 -14.31 -15.79 -3.58
CA ASP A 62 -15.67 -15.25 -3.58
C ASP A 62 -16.25 -15.17 -5.00
N LEU A 63 -15.44 -14.72 -5.96
CA LEU A 63 -15.79 -14.71 -7.38
C LEU A 63 -16.11 -16.12 -7.89
N GLN A 64 -15.26 -17.10 -7.59
CA GLN A 64 -15.46 -18.50 -7.99
C GLN A 64 -16.71 -19.12 -7.36
N ASN A 65 -17.07 -18.71 -6.15
CA ASN A 65 -18.24 -19.22 -5.44
C ASN A 65 -19.56 -18.58 -5.87
N SER A 66 -19.54 -17.60 -6.79
CA SER A 66 -20.75 -16.97 -7.31
C SER A 66 -21.65 -17.99 -8.02
N THR A 67 -22.93 -18.02 -7.66
CA THR A 67 -23.94 -18.93 -8.24
C THR A 67 -24.98 -18.22 -9.09
N SER A 68 -24.95 -16.88 -9.13
CA SER A 68 -25.83 -16.07 -9.96
C SER A 68 -25.06 -14.96 -10.66
N ARG A 69 -25.62 -14.44 -11.75
CA ARG A 69 -24.99 -13.35 -12.50
C ARG A 69 -24.94 -12.06 -11.67
N ALA A 70 -25.95 -11.84 -10.82
CA ALA A 70 -25.97 -10.71 -9.90
C ALA A 70 -24.83 -10.77 -8.86
N GLN A 71 -24.57 -11.96 -8.28
CA GLN A 71 -23.42 -12.15 -7.40
C GLN A 71 -22.11 -11.94 -8.14
N LEU A 72 -21.96 -12.53 -9.32
CA LEU A 72 -20.77 -12.38 -10.14
C LEU A 72 -20.47 -10.91 -10.48
N PHE A 73 -21.49 -10.12 -10.81
CA PHE A 73 -21.35 -8.69 -11.08
C PHE A 73 -21.05 -7.86 -9.83
N SER A 74 -21.43 -8.32 -8.64
CA SER A 74 -21.01 -7.66 -7.38
C SER A 74 -19.50 -7.74 -7.14
N HIS A 75 -18.81 -8.69 -7.79
CA HIS A 75 -17.37 -8.87 -7.74
C HIS A 75 -16.62 -8.21 -8.92
N ALA A 76 -17.25 -7.30 -9.68
CA ALA A 76 -16.63 -6.67 -10.85
C ALA A 76 -15.32 -5.93 -10.59
N GLN A 77 -15.10 -5.50 -9.36
CA GLN A 77 -13.84 -4.93 -8.92
C GLN A 77 -13.54 -5.46 -7.53
N ASP A 78 -12.27 -5.74 -7.25
CA ASP A 78 -11.83 -5.93 -5.87
C ASP A 78 -11.48 -4.56 -5.25
N PRO A 79 -12.26 -4.08 -4.27
CA PRO A 79 -11.97 -2.81 -3.61
C PRO A 79 -10.67 -2.86 -2.79
N LEU A 80 -10.23 -4.04 -2.32
CA LEU A 80 -9.05 -4.16 -1.48
C LEU A 80 -7.76 -4.04 -2.30
N SER A 81 -7.65 -4.72 -3.44
CA SER A 81 -6.52 -4.59 -4.35
C SER A 81 -6.39 -3.14 -4.83
N ARG A 82 -7.50 -2.46 -5.16
CA ARG A 82 -7.49 -1.03 -5.53
C ARG A 82 -7.01 -0.11 -4.41
N LYS A 83 -7.39 -0.39 -3.16
CA LYS A 83 -6.88 0.37 -2.00
C LYS A 83 -5.37 0.15 -1.83
N ALA A 84 -4.89 -1.08 -1.99
CA ALA A 84 -3.46 -1.38 -1.97
C ALA A 84 -2.70 -0.63 -3.06
N LEU A 85 -3.20 -0.65 -4.32
CA LEU A 85 -2.61 0.13 -5.41
C LEU A 85 -2.61 1.64 -5.12
N THR A 86 -3.70 2.17 -4.56
CA THR A 86 -3.79 3.59 -4.20
C THR A 86 -2.67 3.97 -3.23
N LEU A 87 -2.39 3.13 -2.23
CA LEU A 87 -1.27 3.35 -1.31
C LEU A 87 0.08 3.24 -2.01
N CYS A 88 0.25 2.29 -2.94
CA CYS A 88 1.45 2.21 -3.76
C CYS A 88 1.69 3.50 -4.57
N LEU A 89 0.66 4.04 -5.23
CA LEU A 89 0.75 5.27 -6.01
C LEU A 89 1.15 6.48 -5.17
N LEU A 90 0.67 6.56 -3.92
CA LEU A 90 0.92 7.69 -3.04
C LEU A 90 2.25 7.60 -2.29
N TYR A 91 2.65 6.40 -1.86
CA TYR A 91 3.75 6.21 -0.90
C TYR A 91 4.87 5.28 -1.38
N PHE A 92 4.60 4.36 -2.31
CA PHE A 92 5.51 3.27 -2.68
C PHE A 92 5.67 3.15 -4.21
N PRO A 93 6.25 4.17 -4.87
CA PRO A 93 6.32 4.22 -6.34
C PRO A 93 7.05 3.04 -6.98
N ASP A 94 7.97 2.40 -6.26
CA ASP A 94 8.73 1.23 -6.72
C ASP A 94 7.95 -0.10 -6.64
N ILE A 95 6.73 -0.09 -6.10
CA ILE A 95 5.83 -1.26 -6.03
C ILE A 95 4.67 -1.12 -7.06
N VAL A 96 4.43 0.09 -7.57
CA VAL A 96 3.26 0.43 -8.42
C VAL A 96 3.14 -0.48 -9.64
N ASP A 97 4.23 -0.74 -10.36
CA ASP A 97 4.17 -1.55 -11.58
C ASP A 97 3.69 -2.97 -11.31
N LYS A 98 4.16 -3.58 -10.21
CA LYS A 98 3.74 -4.93 -9.80
C LYS A 98 2.32 -4.94 -9.27
N ALA A 99 1.91 -3.89 -8.55
CA ALA A 99 0.53 -3.74 -8.08
C ALA A 99 -0.45 -3.60 -9.25
N ASN A 100 -0.10 -2.80 -10.27
CA ASN A 100 -0.90 -2.64 -11.48
C ASN A 100 -1.00 -3.95 -12.27
N ALA A 101 0.11 -4.67 -12.44
CA ALA A 101 0.12 -5.93 -13.16
C ALA A 101 -0.79 -6.99 -12.49
N TYR A 102 -0.81 -7.02 -11.15
CA TYR A 102 -1.73 -7.86 -10.39
C TYR A 102 -3.21 -7.49 -10.62
N ILE A 103 -3.57 -6.22 -10.51
CA ILE A 103 -4.97 -5.75 -10.74
C ILE A 103 -5.43 -5.98 -12.19
N GLN A 104 -4.51 -5.83 -13.14
CA GLN A 104 -4.78 -6.13 -14.54
C GLN A 104 -5.09 -7.62 -14.72
N ALA A 105 -4.28 -8.50 -14.10
CA ALA A 105 -4.54 -9.95 -14.12
C ALA A 105 -5.87 -10.32 -13.42
N GLU A 106 -6.24 -9.66 -12.33
CA GLU A 106 -7.57 -9.81 -11.70
C GLU A 106 -8.68 -9.43 -12.69
N SER A 107 -8.53 -8.31 -13.39
CA SER A 107 -9.53 -7.82 -14.36
C SER A 107 -9.69 -8.76 -15.56
N GLU A 108 -8.58 -9.31 -16.05
CA GLU A 108 -8.57 -10.32 -17.12
C GLU A 108 -9.23 -11.62 -16.67
N TYR A 109 -8.91 -12.09 -15.47
CA TYR A 109 -9.54 -13.27 -14.89
C TYR A 109 -11.04 -13.06 -14.69
N TYR A 110 -11.45 -11.91 -14.16
CA TYR A 110 -12.85 -11.54 -14.03
C TYR A 110 -13.59 -11.59 -15.38
N GLY A 111 -13.03 -10.97 -16.42
CA GLY A 111 -13.61 -10.99 -17.76
C GLY A 111 -13.78 -12.41 -18.31
N PHE A 112 -12.81 -13.28 -18.06
CA PHE A 112 -12.89 -14.70 -18.42
C PHE A 112 -14.00 -15.45 -17.65
N VAL A 113 -14.12 -15.22 -16.34
CA VAL A 113 -15.19 -15.85 -15.52
C VAL A 113 -16.57 -15.39 -15.99
N VAL A 114 -16.76 -14.09 -16.21
CA VAL A 114 -18.03 -13.53 -16.67
C VAL A 114 -18.43 -14.05 -18.04
N SER A 115 -17.49 -14.11 -18.99
CA SER A 115 -17.77 -14.60 -20.34
C SER A 115 -18.06 -16.10 -20.39
N SER A 116 -17.56 -16.85 -19.41
CA SER A 116 -17.75 -18.30 -19.32
C SER A 116 -18.97 -18.72 -18.49
N PHE A 117 -19.57 -17.80 -17.72
CA PHE A 117 -20.63 -18.11 -16.77
C PHE A 117 -22.02 -18.16 -17.42
N ASP A 118 -22.66 -19.32 -17.33
CA ASP A 118 -24.04 -19.57 -17.70
C ASP A 118 -24.87 -19.92 -16.46
N GLU A 119 -25.89 -19.10 -16.19
CA GLU A 119 -26.78 -19.26 -15.03
C GLU A 119 -27.73 -20.47 -15.16
N ALA A 120 -27.88 -21.03 -16.37
CA ALA A 120 -28.65 -22.25 -16.58
C ALA A 120 -27.93 -23.51 -16.07
N ILE A 121 -26.62 -23.45 -15.85
CA ILE A 121 -25.81 -24.58 -15.36
C ILE A 121 -25.78 -24.52 -13.82
N PRO A 122 -26.22 -25.57 -13.10
CA PRO A 122 -26.32 -25.56 -11.63
C PRO A 122 -24.96 -25.80 -10.94
N ILE A 123 -23.91 -25.11 -11.42
CA ILE A 123 -22.54 -25.17 -10.90
C ILE A 123 -22.09 -23.72 -10.72
N ASN A 124 -21.34 -23.44 -9.64
CA ASN A 124 -20.77 -22.11 -9.40
C ASN A 124 -19.80 -21.69 -10.53
N ALA A 125 -19.49 -20.39 -10.57
CA ALA A 125 -18.63 -19.83 -11.60
C ALA A 125 -17.27 -20.52 -11.69
N GLY A 126 -16.68 -20.88 -10.55
CA GLY A 126 -15.42 -21.62 -10.44
C GLY A 126 -15.46 -22.99 -11.12
N GLY A 127 -16.50 -23.78 -10.89
CA GLY A 127 -16.66 -25.07 -11.53
C GLY A 127 -16.90 -24.97 -13.04
N GLN A 128 -17.61 -23.93 -13.50
CA GLN A 128 -17.83 -23.70 -14.92
C GLN A 128 -16.56 -23.27 -15.66
N VAL A 129 -15.73 -22.42 -15.05
CA VAL A 129 -14.44 -22.04 -15.66
C VAL A 129 -13.40 -23.15 -15.55
N GLY A 130 -13.41 -23.95 -14.48
CA GLY A 130 -12.40 -24.99 -14.24
C GLY A 130 -12.36 -26.11 -15.29
N VAL A 131 -13.44 -26.28 -16.07
CA VAL A 131 -13.50 -27.24 -17.19
C VAL A 131 -13.08 -26.64 -18.54
N LYS A 132 -12.81 -25.33 -18.60
CA LYS A 132 -12.40 -24.64 -19.82
C LYS A 132 -10.89 -24.80 -20.04
N PRO A 133 -10.43 -25.08 -21.27
CA PRO A 133 -9.01 -25.24 -21.56
C PRO A 133 -8.19 -23.97 -21.30
N GLU A 134 -8.81 -22.79 -21.38
CA GLU A 134 -8.14 -21.51 -21.13
C GLU A 134 -7.94 -21.21 -19.63
N TYR A 135 -8.57 -21.98 -18.73
CA TYR A 135 -8.53 -21.71 -17.28
C TYR A 135 -7.11 -21.64 -16.73
N GLU A 136 -6.26 -22.60 -17.11
CA GLU A 136 -4.87 -22.65 -16.67
C GLU A 136 -4.09 -21.40 -17.04
N LYS A 137 -4.34 -20.84 -18.23
CA LYS A 137 -3.68 -19.61 -18.68
C LYS A 137 -3.98 -18.44 -17.75
N PHE A 138 -5.26 -18.21 -17.43
CA PHE A 138 -5.65 -17.05 -16.62
C PHE A 138 -5.26 -17.23 -15.15
N ILE A 139 -5.45 -18.42 -14.58
CA ILE A 139 -5.10 -18.65 -13.17
C ILE A 139 -3.59 -18.61 -12.95
N ASN A 140 -2.79 -19.13 -13.88
CA ASN A 140 -1.33 -19.05 -13.80
C ASN A 140 -0.83 -17.61 -13.96
N ASN A 141 -1.42 -16.83 -14.88
CA ASN A 141 -1.10 -15.41 -15.01
C ASN A 141 -1.41 -14.64 -13.71
N LEU A 142 -2.59 -14.87 -13.12
CA LEU A 142 -2.97 -14.25 -11.85
C LEU A 142 -2.04 -14.66 -10.70
N ALA A 143 -1.74 -15.94 -10.56
CA ALA A 143 -0.85 -16.46 -9.53
C ALA A 143 0.59 -15.93 -9.67
N MET A 144 1.09 -15.82 -10.90
CA MET A 144 2.40 -15.26 -11.19
C MET A 144 2.47 -13.80 -10.75
N ASN A 145 1.53 -12.95 -11.20
CA ASN A 145 1.52 -11.53 -10.84
C ASN A 145 1.32 -11.31 -9.33
N LYS A 146 0.50 -12.14 -8.68
CA LYS A 146 0.34 -12.16 -7.22
C LYS A 146 1.69 -12.42 -6.52
N ASN A 147 2.39 -13.47 -6.92
CA ASN A 147 3.69 -13.83 -6.34
C ASN A 147 4.75 -12.75 -6.62
N GLU A 148 4.77 -12.15 -7.81
CA GLU A 148 5.68 -11.06 -8.12
C GLU A 148 5.44 -9.82 -7.24
N LEU A 149 4.18 -9.45 -7.01
CA LEU A 149 3.82 -8.37 -6.11
C LEU A 149 4.23 -8.69 -4.67
N GLU A 150 3.91 -9.88 -4.18
CA GLU A 150 4.28 -10.32 -2.83
C GLU A 150 5.80 -10.30 -2.62
N ASN A 151 6.56 -10.85 -3.57
CA ASN A 151 8.02 -10.83 -3.53
C ASN A 151 8.57 -9.40 -3.57
N CYS A 152 7.96 -8.51 -4.39
CA CYS A 152 8.34 -7.11 -4.45
C CYS A 152 8.12 -6.42 -3.10
N ILE A 153 6.95 -6.61 -2.48
CA ILE A 153 6.65 -6.11 -1.14
C ILE A 153 7.74 -6.61 -0.18
N VAL A 154 7.94 -7.92 -0.04
CA VAL A 154 8.93 -8.49 0.89
C VAL A 154 10.33 -7.90 0.68
N ALA A 155 10.78 -7.78 -0.58
CA ALA A 155 12.09 -7.23 -0.90
C ALA A 155 12.24 -5.74 -0.53
N LYS A 156 11.15 -4.97 -0.52
CA LYS A 156 11.16 -3.53 -0.17
C LYS A 156 10.90 -3.26 1.31
N ARG A 157 10.63 -4.28 2.12
CA ARG A 157 10.36 -4.17 3.56
C ARG A 157 11.37 -3.28 4.29
N GLU A 158 12.67 -3.52 4.11
CA GLU A 158 13.72 -2.79 4.84
C GLU A 158 13.75 -1.31 4.52
N LYS A 159 13.33 -0.91 3.31
CA LYS A 159 13.29 0.48 2.88
C LYS A 159 12.22 1.28 3.63
N TYR A 160 11.11 0.64 3.98
CA TYR A 160 9.92 1.31 4.51
C TYR A 160 9.65 1.04 6.00
N ILE A 161 10.21 -0.04 6.57
CA ILE A 161 9.99 -0.44 7.97
C ILE A 161 11.23 -0.22 8.85
N LYS A 162 12.32 0.35 8.33
CA LYS A 162 13.56 0.55 9.10
C LYS A 162 13.30 1.30 10.42
N SER A 163 13.62 0.61 11.52
CA SER A 163 13.61 1.11 12.90
C SER A 163 14.66 2.18 13.13
#